data_AF-E6SU18-F1
#
_entry.id   AF-E6SU18-F1
#
_cell.length_a   1.000
_cell.length_b   1.000
_cell.length_c   1.000
_cell.angle_alpha   90.00
_cell.angle_beta   90.00
_cell.angle_gamma   90.00
#
_symmetry.space_group_name_H-M   'P 1'
#
loop_
_entity.id
_entity.type
_entity.pdbx_description
1 polymer ?
#
loop_
_entity_poly.entity_id
_entity_poly.type
_entity_poly.pdbx_seq_one_letter_code
_entity_poly.pdbx_strand_id
1 'polypeptide(L)'
;MNKKTFSLFVRRRSVRAIVLLTITVTAMLASCSSEDMTDNSVETLPEGMYPLTFTATQGEVVATPQSRVSENTDGASSKWTGGEVINVAIGAGGLGTATDITCTLKADGSVSTCSKQLYWQNTQSSTVSAWYSNIAGQGTMTNNTVSLDKQNTANGLAYVLKTDEISPKYNTDNGKIALNFKHQLAKVRVKVVKGSYTGDLNVTAVSVNGYTSCTVSNGDVSPSGSLNPIQMKQNGDYWEANLVPGTGALGDVITINADSKSTTCTLASAVTLTAAQMYTYEVTVNQAGPTVITGGQTITESGNYIIKGEFTQGITLNGDNIKLTLDNVTANTDTPIKILSGTPVIKITGTNKFTTKDGTPGIHLDGSDANVEITGDGSESSSLEIKVEGTNNGFPGSGIGSFGSYNSCGNIKISNIKLTVQGGYDWSYDASGAAIGTGAGWSGSCGSITIEKSVVFATALTSAAAIGFGSNDSRGGSIPSITITDSQLNLTVTGEGAGIGFGLNYRNVAQTLGPVKITSSNENESTFFAKERFNVEGYKVGKSSNNYSNQSWEGVTFNGKTLVDGSSNGYK
;
A
#
# COMPACT_ATOMS: atom_id res chain seq x y z
N MET A 1 -62.95 -39.96 12.91
CA MET A 1 -63.27 -40.49 11.56
C MET A 1 -61.99 -40.42 10.75
N ASN A 2 -61.35 -41.43 10.16
CA ASN A 2 -61.61 -42.83 9.76
C ASN A 2 -60.24 -43.56 9.85
N LYS A 3 -60.11 -44.79 10.39
CA LYS A 3 -60.26 -46.11 9.71
C LYS A 3 -59.43 -46.19 8.40
N LYS A 4 -58.58 -47.18 8.07
CA LYS A 4 -58.37 -48.61 8.39
C LYS A 4 -57.00 -49.00 7.74
N THR A 5 -56.13 -49.83 8.30
CA THR A 5 -56.06 -51.32 8.24
C THR A 5 -55.88 -51.94 6.85
N PHE A 6 -54.84 -52.80 6.65
CA PHE A 6 -54.85 -54.15 6.01
C PHE A 6 -53.39 -54.69 5.95
N SER A 7 -53.00 -55.73 6.71
CA SER A 7 -53.10 -57.21 6.50
C SER A 7 -51.89 -57.80 5.72
N LEU A 8 -51.02 -58.64 6.30
CA LEU A 8 -51.10 -60.12 6.53
C LEU A 8 -50.75 -61.00 5.31
N PHE A 9 -49.68 -61.81 5.44
CA PHE A 9 -49.47 -63.17 4.85
C PHE A 9 -48.26 -63.79 5.59
N VAL A 10 -48.28 -64.84 6.44
CA VAL A 10 -48.83 -66.23 6.44
C VAL A 10 -47.84 -67.29 5.88
N ARG A 11 -47.33 -68.14 6.81
CA ARG A 11 -47.00 -69.60 6.75
C ARG A 11 -45.85 -70.07 5.81
N ARG A 12 -45.15 -71.20 6.01
CA ARG A 12 -45.12 -72.33 6.97
C ARG A 12 -43.82 -73.16 6.76
N ARG A 13 -43.31 -73.73 7.86
CA ARG A 13 -42.68 -75.07 8.13
C ARG A 13 -42.23 -76.00 6.99
N SER A 14 -41.09 -76.70 7.22
CA SER A 14 -40.87 -78.20 7.32
C SER A 14 -39.35 -78.48 7.23
N VAL A 15 -38.59 -79.05 8.19
CA VAL A 15 -38.46 -80.40 8.83
C VAL A 15 -37.99 -81.55 7.91
N ARG A 16 -36.80 -82.12 8.23
CA ARG A 16 -36.34 -83.56 8.25
C ARG A 16 -34.81 -83.63 7.96
N ALA A 17 -33.93 -83.98 8.91
CA ALA A 17 -33.61 -85.30 9.49
C ALA A 17 -32.76 -86.21 8.57
N ILE A 18 -31.48 -86.42 8.93
CA ILE A 18 -30.64 -87.58 8.55
C ILE A 18 -29.81 -87.99 9.79
N VAL A 19 -29.80 -89.29 10.05
CA VAL A 19 -29.13 -90.04 11.14
C VAL A 19 -28.12 -90.99 10.48
N LEU A 20 -26.96 -91.25 11.13
CA LEU A 20 -26.27 -92.56 11.34
C LEU A 20 -24.83 -92.32 11.90
N LEU A 21 -24.52 -92.74 13.14
CA LEU A 21 -23.72 -93.92 13.59
C LEU A 21 -22.20 -93.85 13.25
N THR A 22 -21.16 -94.08 14.09
CA THR A 22 -20.96 -94.92 15.31
C THR A 22 -19.52 -94.81 15.91
N ILE A 23 -19.36 -95.18 17.21
CA ILE A 23 -18.19 -95.83 17.91
C ILE A 23 -17.00 -94.92 18.34
N THR A 24 -16.93 -94.40 19.59
CA THR A 24 -16.30 -94.92 20.85
C THR A 24 -14.80 -95.18 20.85
N VAL A 25 -14.02 -94.47 21.69
CA VAL A 25 -13.16 -95.01 22.76
C VAL A 25 -12.99 -93.95 23.87
N THR A 26 -13.29 -94.36 25.10
CA THR A 26 -13.07 -93.65 26.35
C THR A 26 -11.74 -94.12 26.96
N ALA A 27 -10.90 -93.20 27.43
CA ALA A 27 -9.84 -93.50 28.40
C ALA A 27 -9.91 -92.45 29.51
N MET A 28 -10.22 -92.93 30.71
CA MET A 28 -10.35 -92.17 31.96
C MET A 28 -8.98 -91.73 32.48
N LEU A 29 -8.91 -90.63 33.22
CA LEU A 29 -8.34 -90.53 34.57
C LEU A 29 -8.66 -89.15 35.18
N ALA A 30 -8.93 -89.18 36.48
CA ALA A 30 -9.38 -88.13 37.41
C ALA A 30 -8.37 -86.95 37.52
N SER A 31 -8.65 -85.78 38.12
CA SER A 31 -9.36 -85.57 39.39
C SER A 31 -9.69 -84.09 39.68
N CYS A 32 -10.74 -83.93 40.50
CA CYS A 32 -10.95 -82.91 41.55
C CYS A 32 -11.18 -81.43 41.18
N SER A 33 -12.46 -81.10 41.30
CA SER A 33 -13.08 -79.84 41.72
C SER A 33 -12.41 -79.06 42.84
N SER A 34 -12.54 -77.72 42.78
CA SER A 34 -12.97 -76.81 43.86
C SER A 34 -13.50 -75.52 43.18
N GLU A 35 -14.81 -75.26 43.18
CA GLU A 35 -15.58 -74.48 44.19
C GLU A 35 -15.48 -72.95 44.05
N ASP A 36 -16.56 -72.40 43.48
CA ASP A 36 -17.33 -71.19 43.80
C ASP A 36 -16.64 -69.95 44.40
N MET A 37 -16.69 -68.84 43.65
CA MET A 37 -16.91 -67.50 44.18
C MET A 37 -17.72 -66.69 43.15
N THR A 38 -19.01 -66.50 43.42
CA THR A 38 -19.80 -65.42 42.83
C THR A 38 -19.27 -64.07 43.33
N ASP A 39 -18.62 -63.28 42.48
CA ASP A 39 -18.72 -61.82 42.49
C ASP A 39 -18.18 -61.22 41.19
N ASN A 40 -19.02 -60.45 40.48
CA ASN A 40 -18.74 -59.65 39.28
C ASN A 40 -17.71 -60.23 38.28
N SER A 41 -18.19 -60.93 37.24
CA SER A 41 -17.36 -61.42 36.13
C SER A 41 -16.69 -60.26 35.36
N VAL A 42 -15.56 -59.77 35.87
CA VAL A 42 -14.53 -59.16 35.03
C VAL A 42 -13.90 -60.34 34.30
N GLU A 43 -14.24 -60.54 33.01
CA GLU A 43 -13.56 -61.57 32.21
C GLU A 43 -12.06 -61.33 32.31
N THR A 44 -11.36 -62.29 32.93
CA THR A 44 -9.91 -62.25 33.10
C THR A 44 -9.26 -62.50 31.75
N LEU A 45 -8.26 -61.70 31.40
CA LEU A 45 -7.48 -61.92 30.18
C LEU A 45 -6.81 -63.32 30.23
N PRO A 46 -6.57 -63.97 29.08
CA PRO A 46 -5.79 -65.20 29.06
C PRO A 46 -4.37 -64.96 29.63
N GLU A 47 -3.68 -65.98 30.12
CA GLU A 47 -2.32 -65.79 30.65
C GLU A 47 -1.37 -65.18 29.59
N GLY A 48 -0.70 -64.08 29.94
CA GLY A 48 0.23 -63.38 29.05
C GLY A 48 0.34 -61.88 29.32
N MET A 49 1.27 -61.21 28.62
CA MET A 49 1.39 -59.75 28.62
C MET A 49 0.80 -59.20 27.32
N TYR A 50 -0.10 -58.22 27.42
CA TYR A 50 -0.80 -57.63 26.28
C TYR A 50 -0.40 -56.18 26.08
N PRO A 51 0.77 -55.90 25.47
CA PRO A 51 1.28 -54.56 25.31
C PRO A 51 0.40 -53.76 24.34
N LEU A 52 0.23 -52.49 24.66
CA LEU A 52 -0.47 -51.53 23.83
C LEU A 52 0.51 -50.75 22.94
N THR A 53 0.10 -50.47 21.71
CA THR A 53 0.78 -49.55 20.80
C THR A 53 -0.20 -48.50 20.28
N PHE A 54 0.23 -47.24 20.27
CA PHE A 54 -0.53 -46.16 19.65
C PHE A 54 -0.02 -45.89 18.24
N THR A 55 -0.94 -45.50 17.36
CA THR A 55 -0.63 -44.90 16.07
C THR A 55 -1.34 -43.55 16.01
N ALA A 56 -0.55 -42.48 15.92
CA ALA A 56 -1.06 -41.12 15.77
C ALA A 56 -1.53 -40.90 14.33
N THR A 57 -2.81 -41.15 14.12
CA THR A 57 -3.54 -40.93 12.87
C THR A 57 -4.17 -39.53 12.90
N GLN A 58 -4.70 -39.06 11.78
CA GLN A 58 -5.46 -37.80 11.80
C GLN A 58 -6.78 -37.99 11.10
N GLY A 59 -7.77 -37.24 11.58
CA GLY A 59 -9.16 -37.36 11.15
C GLY A 59 -9.32 -37.21 9.63
N GLU A 60 -10.43 -37.75 9.11
CA GLU A 60 -10.72 -37.87 7.68
C GLU A 60 -10.64 -36.56 6.86
N VAL A 61 -10.34 -36.76 5.58
CA VAL A 61 -10.18 -35.77 4.50
C VAL A 61 -11.54 -35.25 4.04
N VAL A 62 -12.20 -34.38 4.81
CA VAL A 62 -13.49 -33.79 4.38
C VAL A 62 -13.37 -32.28 4.27
N ALA A 63 -12.87 -31.78 3.13
CA ALA A 63 -12.95 -30.37 2.67
C ALA A 63 -12.68 -29.24 3.70
N THR A 64 -12.06 -29.58 4.84
CA THR A 64 -11.69 -28.68 5.91
C THR A 64 -10.17 -28.65 5.99
N PRO A 65 -9.55 -27.48 6.08
CA PRO A 65 -8.10 -27.35 6.15
C PRO A 65 -7.57 -27.92 7.48
N GLN A 66 -6.92 -29.08 7.42
CA GLN A 66 -6.37 -29.86 8.55
C GLN A 66 -5.19 -30.68 8.00
N SER A 67 -4.09 -31.01 8.68
CA SER A 67 -3.56 -30.73 10.01
C SER A 67 -2.13 -31.34 10.12
N ARG A 68 -1.09 -30.70 10.74
CA ARG A 68 0.15 -31.26 11.41
C ARG A 68 1.25 -30.20 11.67
N VAL A 69 2.31 -30.63 12.37
CA VAL A 69 3.54 -29.96 12.82
C VAL A 69 4.45 -29.43 11.71
N SER A 70 4.43 -30.06 10.53
CA SER A 70 5.16 -29.61 9.34
C SER A 70 4.27 -29.69 8.10
N GLU A 71 4.40 -28.73 7.20
CA GLU A 71 3.56 -28.64 5.99
C GLU A 71 4.13 -29.49 4.85
N ASN A 72 3.25 -30.10 4.05
CA ASN A 72 3.62 -30.64 2.76
C ASN A 72 3.79 -29.49 1.74
N THR A 73 4.42 -29.79 0.60
CA THR A 73 4.71 -28.79 -0.44
C THR A 73 3.46 -28.17 -1.07
N ASP A 74 2.28 -28.75 -0.87
CA ASP A 74 1.01 -28.24 -1.37
C ASP A 74 0.42 -27.10 -0.51
N GLY A 75 0.95 -26.88 0.70
CA GLY A 75 0.44 -25.90 1.66
C GLY A 75 -1.00 -26.17 2.15
N ALA A 76 -1.56 -27.34 1.84
CA ALA A 76 -2.94 -27.74 2.12
C ALA A 76 -3.03 -29.04 2.93
N SER A 77 -1.93 -29.80 3.00
CA SER A 77 -1.78 -30.98 3.83
C SER A 77 -0.47 -30.91 4.62
N SER A 78 -0.35 -31.73 5.65
CA SER A 78 0.78 -31.66 6.58
C SER A 78 1.22 -33.08 6.98
N LYS A 79 2.38 -33.25 7.64
CA LYS A 79 2.93 -34.56 8.07
C LYS A 79 3.64 -34.53 9.44
N TRP A 80 3.74 -35.69 10.10
CA TRP A 80 4.69 -35.90 11.20
C TRP A 80 6.10 -35.99 10.62
N THR A 81 7.09 -35.49 11.34
CA THR A 81 8.51 -35.52 10.93
C THR A 81 9.33 -36.54 11.72
N GLY A 82 8.78 -37.04 12.82
CA GLY A 82 9.46 -37.93 13.75
C GLY A 82 10.16 -37.15 14.86
N GLY A 83 10.17 -37.73 16.06
CA GLY A 83 10.71 -37.11 17.27
C GLY A 83 9.72 -36.21 18.02
N GLU A 84 8.52 -35.98 17.50
CA GLU A 84 7.47 -35.28 18.23
C GLU A 84 7.00 -36.10 19.43
N VAL A 85 6.74 -35.42 20.55
CA VAL A 85 6.26 -36.05 21.78
C VAL A 85 4.82 -35.64 22.04
N ILE A 86 3.94 -36.62 22.16
CA ILE A 86 2.52 -36.42 22.51
C ILE A 86 2.29 -36.77 23.99
N ASN A 87 1.34 -36.10 24.62
CA ASN A 87 0.78 -36.55 25.90
C ASN A 87 -0.43 -37.44 25.63
N VAL A 88 -0.58 -38.50 26.43
CA VAL A 88 -1.71 -39.43 26.38
C VAL A 88 -2.28 -39.56 27.79
N ALA A 89 -3.53 -39.13 27.97
CA ALA A 89 -4.29 -39.30 29.20
C ALA A 89 -5.12 -40.58 29.12
N ILE A 90 -5.04 -41.38 30.19
CA ILE A 90 -5.68 -42.69 30.29
C ILE A 90 -6.57 -42.70 31.52
N GLY A 91 -7.86 -42.97 31.33
CA GLY A 91 -8.82 -43.17 32.41
C GLY A 91 -8.68 -44.54 33.08
N ALA A 92 -9.17 -44.62 34.31
CA ALA A 92 -9.23 -45.90 35.03
C ALA A 92 -10.10 -46.92 34.29
N GLY A 93 -9.72 -48.20 34.31
CA GLY A 93 -10.47 -49.27 33.64
C GLY A 93 -9.60 -50.43 33.18
N GLY A 94 -9.79 -50.86 31.93
CA GLY A 94 -9.06 -51.98 31.33
C GLY A 94 -7.54 -51.81 31.24
N LEU A 95 -7.06 -50.57 31.25
CA LEU A 95 -5.63 -50.24 31.24
C LEU A 95 -5.04 -49.97 32.64
N GLY A 96 -5.84 -50.18 33.70
CA GLY A 96 -5.42 -50.01 35.09
C GLY A 96 -5.90 -48.69 35.71
N THR A 97 -5.10 -48.12 36.62
CA THR A 97 -5.40 -46.82 37.27
C THR A 97 -5.18 -45.66 36.31
N ALA A 98 -5.95 -44.58 36.47
CA ALA A 98 -5.79 -43.38 35.67
C ALA A 98 -4.36 -42.83 35.73
N THR A 99 -3.79 -42.46 34.57
CA THR A 99 -2.40 -42.01 34.46
C THR A 99 -2.19 -41.24 33.15
N ASP A 100 -1.23 -40.31 33.17
CA ASP A 100 -0.76 -39.62 31.96
C ASP A 100 0.63 -40.12 31.59
N ILE A 101 0.86 -40.32 30.30
CA ILE A 101 2.15 -40.71 29.75
C ILE A 101 2.54 -39.83 28.57
N THR A 102 3.82 -39.84 28.21
CA THR A 102 4.31 -39.23 26.98
C THR A 102 4.75 -40.31 26.01
N CYS A 103 4.51 -40.10 24.71
CA CYS A 103 4.96 -41.01 23.65
C CYS A 103 5.63 -40.23 22.52
N THR A 104 6.78 -40.70 22.07
CA THR A 104 7.53 -40.15 20.94
C THR A 104 7.05 -40.81 19.66
N LEU A 105 6.83 -40.01 18.62
CA LEU A 105 6.37 -40.47 17.31
C LEU A 105 7.53 -40.68 16.33
N LYS A 106 7.35 -41.60 15.39
CA LYS A 106 8.15 -41.71 14.16
C LYS A 106 7.48 -40.88 13.05
N ALA A 107 8.19 -40.71 11.93
CA ALA A 107 7.68 -39.95 10.79
C ALA A 107 6.40 -40.54 10.17
N ASP A 108 6.17 -41.85 10.30
CA ASP A 108 4.94 -42.52 9.87
C ASP A 108 3.77 -42.39 10.87
N GLY A 109 3.97 -41.70 12.00
CA GLY A 109 2.98 -41.54 13.07
C GLY A 109 2.89 -42.71 14.03
N SER A 110 3.66 -43.79 13.84
CA SER A 110 3.77 -44.86 14.83
C SER A 110 4.57 -44.40 16.05
N VAL A 111 4.27 -44.94 17.23
CA VAL A 111 5.07 -44.65 18.44
C VAL A 111 6.43 -45.35 18.36
N SER A 112 7.50 -44.62 18.68
CA SER A 112 8.85 -45.18 18.89
C SER A 112 9.05 -45.62 20.33
N THR A 113 8.74 -44.75 21.30
CA THR A 113 8.88 -45.01 22.74
C THR A 113 7.79 -44.28 23.52
N CYS A 114 7.41 -44.80 24.68
CA CYS A 114 6.60 -44.09 25.67
C CYS A 114 7.33 -44.03 27.02
N SER A 115 7.02 -43.04 27.86
CA SER A 115 7.58 -42.93 29.22
C SER A 115 7.23 -44.12 30.11
N LYS A 116 6.13 -44.82 29.79
CA LYS A 116 5.70 -46.05 30.45
C LYS A 116 5.07 -46.99 29.43
N GLN A 117 5.45 -48.27 29.47
CA GLN A 117 4.79 -49.31 28.68
C GLN A 117 3.44 -49.65 29.31
N LEU A 118 2.38 -49.64 28.49
CA LEU A 118 1.01 -49.95 28.92
C LEU A 118 0.63 -51.38 28.56
N TYR A 119 -0.19 -51.98 29.42
CA TYR A 119 -0.71 -53.33 29.26
C TYR A 119 -2.19 -53.36 29.65
N TRP A 120 -2.99 -54.13 28.90
CA TRP A 120 -4.33 -54.48 29.34
C TRP A 120 -4.26 -55.30 30.63
N GLN A 121 -5.01 -54.87 31.64
CA GLN A 121 -5.15 -55.55 32.94
C GLN A 121 -6.42 -56.39 32.99
N ASN A 122 -7.44 -56.03 32.21
CA ASN A 122 -8.70 -56.74 32.08
C ASN A 122 -9.42 -56.34 30.78
N THR A 123 -10.61 -56.89 30.55
CA THR A 123 -11.45 -56.69 29.35
C THR A 123 -12.31 -55.42 29.35
N GLN A 124 -12.33 -54.65 30.45
CA GLN A 124 -13.07 -53.38 30.52
C GLN A 124 -12.48 -52.35 29.55
N SER A 125 -13.24 -51.33 29.20
CA SER A 125 -12.71 -50.17 28.48
C SER A 125 -11.95 -49.22 29.42
N SER A 126 -11.01 -48.47 28.87
CA SER A 126 -10.46 -47.26 29.48
C SER A 126 -10.68 -46.10 28.52
N THR A 127 -10.92 -44.89 29.03
CA THR A 127 -10.90 -43.70 28.18
C THR A 127 -9.46 -43.35 27.82
N VAL A 128 -9.23 -42.95 26.57
CA VAL A 128 -7.93 -42.50 26.08
C VAL A 128 -8.13 -41.22 25.29
N SER A 129 -7.36 -40.19 25.60
CA SER A 129 -7.24 -38.99 24.79
C SER A 129 -5.77 -38.58 24.69
N ALA A 130 -5.42 -37.82 23.66
CA ALA A 130 -4.06 -37.36 23.47
C ALA A 130 -4.01 -35.95 22.92
N TRP A 131 -2.92 -35.24 23.24
CA TRP A 131 -2.67 -33.91 22.71
C TRP A 131 -1.19 -33.67 22.44
N TYR A 132 -0.95 -32.67 21.61
CA TYR A 132 0.38 -32.20 21.23
C TYR A 132 0.35 -30.67 21.15
N SER A 133 1.45 -30.04 21.55
CA SER A 133 1.65 -28.61 21.39
C SER A 133 3.11 -28.32 21.14
N ASN A 134 3.39 -27.39 20.25
CA ASN A 134 4.74 -26.82 20.10
C ASN A 134 4.78 -25.37 20.59
N ILE A 135 3.84 -24.92 21.44
CA ILE A 135 3.84 -23.52 21.89
C ILE A 135 4.87 -23.31 23.01
N ALA A 136 5.61 -22.20 22.98
CA ALA A 136 6.58 -21.86 24.03
C ALA A 136 5.91 -21.86 25.43
N GLY A 137 6.52 -22.58 26.38
CA GLY A 137 5.99 -22.74 27.74
C GLY A 137 4.74 -23.64 27.88
N GLN A 138 4.18 -24.13 26.77
CA GLN A 138 3.03 -25.05 26.71
C GLN A 138 3.36 -26.28 25.85
N GLY A 139 4.62 -26.41 25.44
CA GLY A 139 5.07 -27.38 24.46
C GLY A 139 5.17 -28.77 25.09
N THR A 140 4.78 -29.78 24.33
CA THR A 140 4.98 -31.18 24.70
C THR A 140 6.38 -31.67 24.28
N MET A 141 7.19 -30.80 23.68
CA MET A 141 8.53 -31.07 23.16
C MET A 141 9.52 -29.96 23.52
N THR A 142 10.80 -30.31 23.69
CA THR A 142 11.82 -29.38 24.22
C THR A 142 12.48 -28.48 23.16
N ASN A 143 12.63 -28.93 21.91
CA ASN A 143 13.54 -28.27 20.95
C ASN A 143 12.88 -27.47 19.81
N ASN A 144 11.55 -27.51 19.66
CA ASN A 144 10.85 -26.87 18.53
C ASN A 144 9.66 -26.01 18.99
N THR A 145 9.83 -25.24 20.08
CA THR A 145 8.74 -24.42 20.60
C THR A 145 8.61 -23.07 19.88
N VAL A 146 7.38 -22.62 19.66
CA VAL A 146 7.00 -21.44 18.89
C VAL A 146 6.11 -20.54 19.75
N SER A 147 6.39 -19.24 19.77
CA SER A 147 5.49 -18.28 20.41
C SER A 147 4.42 -17.81 19.43
N LEU A 148 3.19 -17.56 19.90
CA LEU A 148 2.11 -17.14 19.01
C LEU A 148 2.36 -15.76 18.38
N ASP A 149 3.12 -14.86 19.02
CA ASP A 149 3.49 -13.54 18.48
C ASP A 149 4.52 -13.58 17.33
N LYS A 150 5.29 -14.67 17.21
CA LYS A 150 6.47 -14.76 16.34
C LYS A 150 6.43 -15.98 15.42
N GLN A 151 5.32 -16.19 14.71
CA GLN A 151 5.17 -17.30 13.77
C GLN A 151 5.76 -16.97 12.39
N ASN A 152 7.05 -16.68 12.31
CA ASN A 152 7.74 -16.30 11.07
C ASN A 152 8.57 -17.46 10.46
N THR A 153 9.29 -17.22 9.36
CA THR A 153 10.11 -18.24 8.67
C THR A 153 11.16 -18.88 9.58
N ALA A 154 11.71 -18.15 10.56
CA ALA A 154 12.71 -18.68 11.48
C ALA A 154 12.12 -19.58 12.57
N ASN A 155 10.92 -19.27 13.06
CA ASN A 155 10.32 -19.98 14.19
C ASN A 155 9.30 -21.05 13.75
N GLY A 156 8.72 -20.94 12.56
CA GLY A 156 7.66 -21.83 12.10
C GLY A 156 6.26 -21.43 12.61
N LEU A 157 5.31 -22.35 12.46
CA LEU A 157 3.92 -22.15 12.88
C LEU A 157 3.66 -22.82 14.23
N ALA A 158 2.75 -22.23 15.01
CA ALA A 158 2.29 -22.81 16.26
C ALA A 158 1.15 -23.80 16.02
N TYR A 159 1.13 -24.89 16.78
CA TYR A 159 0.17 -25.96 16.64
C TYR A 159 -0.25 -26.45 18.03
N VAL A 160 -1.56 -26.68 18.15
CA VAL A 160 -2.14 -27.46 19.24
C VAL A 160 -3.04 -28.49 18.59
N LEU A 161 -2.78 -29.76 18.87
CA LEU A 161 -3.51 -30.89 18.34
C LEU A 161 -4.14 -31.66 19.50
N LYS A 162 -5.37 -32.13 19.33
CA LYS A 162 -6.08 -32.94 20.33
C LYS A 162 -6.88 -34.04 19.63
N THR A 163 -6.96 -35.21 20.24
CA THR A 163 -7.87 -36.28 19.81
C THR A 163 -9.23 -36.13 20.50
N ASP A 164 -10.28 -36.62 19.85
CA ASP A 164 -11.49 -36.94 20.59
C ASP A 164 -11.17 -38.03 21.63
N GLU A 165 -11.95 -38.09 22.71
CA GLU A 165 -11.85 -39.19 23.66
C GLU A 165 -12.36 -40.48 23.01
N ILE A 166 -11.57 -41.55 23.11
CA ILE A 166 -11.92 -42.88 22.62
C ILE A 166 -11.96 -43.86 23.79
N SER A 167 -12.74 -44.94 23.65
CA SER A 167 -12.90 -45.99 24.66
C SER A 167 -12.50 -47.35 24.09
N PRO A 168 -11.20 -47.60 23.85
CA PRO A 168 -10.71 -48.87 23.36
C PRO A 168 -11.09 -50.04 24.29
N LYS A 169 -11.17 -51.24 23.72
CA LYS A 169 -11.36 -52.51 24.44
C LYS A 169 -10.39 -53.57 23.91
N TYR A 170 -9.93 -54.42 24.82
CA TYR A 170 -9.00 -55.50 24.49
C TYR A 170 -9.48 -56.37 23.31
N ASN A 171 -10.73 -56.82 23.34
CA ASN A 171 -11.30 -57.77 22.36
C ASN A 171 -11.54 -57.20 20.96
N THR A 172 -11.56 -55.87 20.80
CA THR A 172 -11.88 -55.21 19.52
C THR A 172 -10.67 -54.53 18.90
N ASP A 173 -9.81 -53.94 19.72
CA ASP A 173 -8.71 -53.11 19.24
C ASP A 173 -7.38 -53.87 19.14
N ASN A 174 -7.31 -55.12 19.64
CA ASN A 174 -6.16 -56.03 19.53
C ASN A 174 -4.80 -55.38 19.85
N GLY A 175 -4.78 -54.47 20.83
CA GLY A 175 -3.56 -53.77 21.26
C GLY A 175 -3.06 -52.64 20.35
N LYS A 176 -3.81 -52.28 19.30
CA LYS A 176 -3.48 -51.18 18.37
C LYS A 176 -4.54 -50.08 18.45
N ILE A 177 -4.15 -48.93 19.00
CA ILE A 177 -5.07 -47.80 19.18
C ILE A 177 -4.70 -46.67 18.21
N ALA A 178 -5.67 -46.28 17.38
CA ALA A 178 -5.56 -45.14 16.48
C ALA A 178 -5.98 -43.84 17.21
N LEU A 179 -5.05 -42.90 17.33
CA LEU A 179 -5.26 -41.59 17.93
C LEU A 179 -5.47 -40.56 16.83
N ASN A 180 -6.71 -40.15 16.56
CA ASN A 180 -7.07 -39.20 15.49
C ASN A 180 -6.97 -37.75 15.97
N PHE A 181 -5.85 -37.07 15.68
CA PHE A 181 -5.64 -35.68 16.09
C PHE A 181 -6.36 -34.66 15.17
N LYS A 182 -6.85 -33.57 15.77
CA LYS A 182 -7.45 -32.39 15.12
C LYS A 182 -6.80 -31.10 15.63
N HIS A 183 -6.67 -30.08 14.78
CA HIS A 183 -6.17 -28.77 15.22
C HIS A 183 -7.16 -28.08 16.15
N GLN A 184 -6.60 -27.43 17.16
CA GLN A 184 -7.34 -26.62 18.13
C GLN A 184 -7.14 -25.12 17.89
N LEU A 185 -6.26 -24.75 16.95
CA LEU A 185 -6.12 -23.38 16.43
C LEU A 185 -6.81 -23.24 15.07
N ALA A 186 -7.13 -22.00 14.69
CA ALA A 186 -7.55 -21.64 13.34
C ALA A 186 -6.35 -21.16 12.52
N LYS A 187 -6.35 -21.38 11.20
CA LYS A 187 -5.30 -20.88 10.30
C LYS A 187 -5.75 -19.62 9.57
N VAL A 188 -4.90 -18.61 9.49
CA VAL A 188 -5.11 -17.43 8.64
C VAL A 188 -4.03 -17.39 7.58
N ARG A 189 -4.43 -17.21 6.32
CA ARG A 189 -3.54 -17.01 5.17
C ARG A 189 -3.82 -15.67 4.50
N VAL A 190 -2.76 -14.97 4.13
CA VAL A 190 -2.83 -13.69 3.42
C VAL A 190 -2.01 -13.78 2.14
N LYS A 191 -2.66 -13.58 1.00
CA LYS A 191 -1.99 -13.36 -0.28
C LYS A 191 -1.90 -11.86 -0.52
N VAL A 192 -0.70 -11.33 -0.65
CA VAL A 192 -0.49 -9.91 -0.98
C VAL A 192 -0.39 -9.77 -2.50
N VAL A 193 -1.25 -8.94 -3.08
CA VAL A 193 -1.33 -8.72 -4.53
C VAL A 193 -0.99 -7.27 -4.84
N LYS A 194 -0.16 -7.07 -5.86
CA LYS A 194 0.14 -5.74 -6.39
C LYS A 194 -1.07 -5.21 -7.17
N GLY A 195 -1.68 -4.12 -6.70
CA GLY A 195 -2.68 -3.36 -7.41
C GLY A 195 -2.05 -2.22 -8.21
N SER A 196 -2.48 -0.98 -7.95
CA SER A 196 -1.95 0.22 -8.63
C SER A 196 -0.57 0.68 -8.15
N TYR A 197 0.07 -0.05 -7.24
CA TYR A 197 1.39 0.30 -6.69
C TYR A 197 2.45 0.41 -7.80
N THR A 198 3.19 1.51 -7.81
CA THR A 198 4.23 1.75 -8.83
C THR A 198 5.57 1.13 -8.41
N GLY A 199 6.26 0.46 -9.34
CA GLY A 199 7.52 -0.26 -9.06
C GLY A 199 7.30 -1.70 -8.58
N ASP A 200 8.36 -2.38 -8.19
CA ASP A 200 8.26 -3.73 -7.62
C ASP A 200 7.74 -3.66 -6.17
N LEU A 201 6.80 -4.53 -5.82
CA LEU A 201 6.22 -4.58 -4.47
C LEU A 201 6.99 -5.60 -3.63
N ASN A 202 8.01 -5.15 -2.87
CA ASN A 202 8.82 -6.04 -2.05
C ASN A 202 8.27 -6.15 -0.64
N VAL A 203 7.41 -7.15 -0.42
CA VAL A 203 6.84 -7.45 0.91
C VAL A 203 7.89 -8.14 1.77
N THR A 204 8.24 -7.51 2.90
CA THR A 204 9.27 -8.03 3.83
C THR A 204 8.68 -8.73 5.05
N ALA A 205 7.46 -8.35 5.45
CA ALA A 205 6.74 -9.00 6.53
C ALA A 205 5.24 -8.72 6.45
N VAL A 206 4.44 -9.71 6.87
CA VAL A 206 3.01 -9.55 7.10
C VAL A 206 2.69 -9.95 8.53
N SER A 207 1.79 -9.21 9.18
CA SER A 207 1.23 -9.57 10.47
C SER A 207 -0.28 -9.46 10.48
N VAL A 208 -0.90 -10.21 11.37
CA VAL A 208 -2.35 -10.19 11.63
C VAL A 208 -2.55 -10.02 13.13
N ASN A 209 -3.48 -9.18 13.58
CA ASN A 209 -3.73 -9.10 15.02
C ASN A 209 -4.42 -10.36 15.52
N GLY A 210 -4.01 -10.81 16.70
CA GLY A 210 -4.63 -11.90 17.44
C GLY A 210 -4.07 -11.98 18.86
N TYR A 211 -4.52 -12.97 19.62
CA TYR A 211 -3.96 -13.25 20.94
C TYR A 211 -2.52 -13.76 20.80
N THR A 212 -1.56 -13.04 21.38
CA THR A 212 -0.13 -13.39 21.30
C THR A 212 0.28 -14.55 22.20
N SER A 213 -0.66 -15.11 22.97
CA SER A 213 -0.47 -16.33 23.73
C SER A 213 -1.80 -17.05 23.95
N CYS A 214 -1.73 -18.30 24.40
CA CYS A 214 -2.91 -19.06 24.83
C CYS A 214 -2.52 -20.00 25.98
N THR A 215 -3.51 -20.48 26.72
CA THR A 215 -3.31 -21.62 27.63
C THR A 215 -3.67 -22.90 26.91
N VAL A 216 -2.93 -23.98 27.21
CA VAL A 216 -3.22 -25.32 26.68
C VAL A 216 -3.45 -26.26 27.87
N SER A 217 -4.66 -26.78 28.02
CA SER A 217 -5.01 -27.74 29.06
C SER A 217 -5.56 -29.00 28.41
N ASN A 218 -4.83 -30.11 28.49
CA ASN A 218 -5.18 -31.39 27.84
C ASN A 218 -5.54 -31.24 26.34
N GLY A 219 -4.85 -30.32 25.67
CA GLY A 219 -5.07 -29.98 24.26
C GLY A 219 -6.15 -28.92 24.01
N ASP A 220 -6.99 -28.59 24.99
CA ASP A 220 -7.95 -27.49 24.86
C ASP A 220 -7.24 -26.14 24.92
N VAL A 221 -7.60 -25.25 23.99
CA VAL A 221 -7.01 -23.92 23.87
C VAL A 221 -7.97 -22.87 24.42
N SER A 222 -7.44 -21.94 25.21
CA SER A 222 -8.17 -20.73 25.61
C SER A 222 -7.29 -19.49 25.42
N PRO A 223 -7.87 -18.34 25.00
CA PRO A 223 -7.10 -17.12 24.77
C PRO A 223 -6.44 -16.63 26.05
N SER A 224 -5.21 -16.13 25.94
CA SER A 224 -4.51 -15.44 27.02
C SER A 224 -3.71 -14.26 26.47
N GLY A 225 -3.34 -13.30 27.33
CA GLY A 225 -2.60 -12.11 26.89
C GLY A 225 -3.46 -11.09 26.12
N SER A 226 -2.78 -10.19 25.42
CA SER A 226 -3.39 -9.06 24.69
C SER A 226 -3.53 -9.34 23.19
N LEU A 227 -4.49 -8.68 22.55
CA LEU A 227 -4.60 -8.63 21.09
C LEU A 227 -3.50 -7.73 20.52
N ASN A 228 -2.56 -8.31 19.78
CA ASN A 228 -1.44 -7.59 19.17
C ASN A 228 -1.07 -8.23 17.82
N PRO A 229 -0.27 -7.55 16.98
CA PRO A 229 0.21 -8.11 15.72
C PRO A 229 1.03 -9.39 15.94
N ILE A 230 0.59 -10.47 15.28
CA ILE A 230 1.30 -11.76 15.18
C ILE A 230 2.04 -11.78 13.85
N GLN A 231 3.37 -11.94 13.88
CA GLN A 231 4.16 -12.10 12.65
C GLN A 231 3.80 -13.41 11.96
N MET A 232 3.61 -13.34 10.63
CA MET A 232 3.23 -14.49 9.80
C MET A 232 4.44 -15.09 9.09
N LYS A 233 4.35 -16.39 8.79
CA LYS A 233 5.38 -17.17 8.10
C LYS A 233 5.10 -17.11 6.60
N GLN A 234 6.12 -16.83 5.80
CA GLN A 234 5.97 -16.91 4.35
C GLN A 234 5.97 -18.38 3.88
N ASN A 235 5.03 -18.73 3.03
CA ASN A 235 4.85 -20.05 2.43
C ASN A 235 4.35 -19.91 0.98
N GLY A 236 5.29 -19.89 0.02
CA GLY A 236 4.99 -19.57 -1.37
C GLY A 236 4.41 -18.15 -1.49
N ASP A 237 3.26 -18.04 -2.15
CA ASP A 237 2.53 -16.77 -2.36
C ASP A 237 1.77 -16.27 -1.11
N TYR A 238 1.76 -17.05 -0.04
CA TYR A 238 0.93 -16.78 1.14
C TYR A 238 1.79 -16.50 2.38
N TRP A 239 1.25 -15.66 3.25
CA TRP A 239 1.72 -15.46 4.62
C TRP A 239 0.73 -16.15 5.56
N GLU A 240 1.22 -16.94 6.51
CA GLU A 240 0.37 -17.80 7.35
C GLU A 240 0.65 -17.65 8.84
N ALA A 241 -0.38 -17.72 9.66
CA ALA A 241 -0.28 -17.84 11.12
C ALA A 241 -1.45 -18.65 11.68
N ASN A 242 -1.23 -19.36 12.79
CA ASN A 242 -2.29 -20.05 13.51
C ASN A 242 -2.73 -19.22 14.73
N LEU A 243 -4.02 -18.96 14.84
CA LEU A 243 -4.62 -18.05 15.83
C LEU A 243 -5.58 -18.81 16.74
N VAL A 244 -5.78 -18.27 17.95
CA VAL A 244 -6.73 -18.79 18.93
C VAL A 244 -8.17 -18.62 18.40
N PRO A 245 -9.00 -19.67 18.36
CA PRO A 245 -10.41 -19.57 17.95
C PRO A 245 -11.26 -18.74 18.93
N GLY A 246 -12.39 -18.21 18.45
CA GLY A 246 -13.36 -17.48 19.27
C GLY A 246 -13.67 -16.06 18.75
N THR A 247 -14.51 -15.36 19.53
CA THR A 247 -14.93 -13.98 19.24
C THR A 247 -13.79 -12.99 19.49
N GLY A 248 -13.59 -12.04 18.58
CA GLY A 248 -12.52 -11.03 18.69
C GLY A 248 -11.17 -11.47 18.12
N ALA A 249 -11.05 -12.70 17.61
CA ALA A 249 -9.81 -13.25 17.08
C ALA A 249 -9.38 -12.65 15.72
N LEU A 250 -10.29 -11.97 15.01
CA LEU A 250 -10.02 -11.26 13.75
C LEU A 250 -10.93 -10.02 13.65
N GLY A 251 -10.81 -9.14 14.64
CA GLY A 251 -11.47 -7.83 14.66
C GLY A 251 -10.68 -6.73 13.95
N ASP A 252 -9.34 -6.81 13.93
CA ASP A 252 -8.51 -5.67 13.56
C ASP A 252 -7.25 -6.06 12.78
N VAL A 253 -7.07 -5.40 11.65
CA VAL A 253 -5.79 -5.10 11.00
C VAL A 253 -4.90 -6.27 10.57
N ILE A 254 -4.82 -6.46 9.25
CA ILE A 254 -3.63 -7.07 8.61
C ILE A 254 -2.65 -5.93 8.32
N THR A 255 -1.41 -6.09 8.77
CA THR A 255 -0.33 -5.13 8.49
C THR A 255 0.62 -5.70 7.44
N ILE A 256 0.94 -4.90 6.44
CA ILE A 256 1.89 -5.23 5.37
C ILE A 256 3.07 -4.28 5.49
N ASN A 257 4.26 -4.85 5.63
CA ASN A 257 5.51 -4.11 5.55
C ASN A 257 6.12 -4.39 4.17
N ALA A 258 6.29 -3.32 3.38
CA ALA A 258 6.87 -3.38 2.05
C ALA A 258 7.70 -2.12 1.79
N ASP A 259 8.87 -2.27 1.17
CA ASP A 259 9.76 -1.15 0.80
C ASP A 259 10.00 -0.13 1.93
N SER A 260 10.25 -0.61 3.15
CA SER A 260 10.42 0.20 4.38
C SER A 260 9.20 1.04 4.79
N LYS A 261 8.03 0.76 4.22
CA LYS A 261 6.74 1.35 4.58
C LYS A 261 5.84 0.30 5.23
N SER A 262 4.95 0.76 6.11
CA SER A 262 3.95 -0.07 6.76
C SER A 262 2.56 0.44 6.39
N THR A 263 1.67 -0.47 6.01
CA THR A 263 0.26 -0.17 5.73
C THR A 263 -0.63 -1.20 6.40
N THR A 264 -1.82 -0.77 6.79
CA THR A 264 -2.79 -1.56 7.53
C THR A 264 -4.10 -1.62 6.76
N CYS A 265 -4.75 -2.78 6.73
CA CYS A 265 -6.12 -2.90 6.22
C CYS A 265 -7.03 -3.55 7.27
N THR A 266 -8.21 -2.99 7.43
CA THR A 266 -9.24 -3.50 8.34
C THR A 266 -10.28 -4.29 7.56
N LEU A 267 -10.78 -5.37 8.15
CA LEU A 267 -11.87 -6.14 7.57
C LEU A 267 -13.19 -5.36 7.65
N ALA A 268 -14.05 -5.52 6.65
CA ALA A 268 -15.36 -4.86 6.61
C ALA A 268 -16.30 -5.32 7.74
N SER A 269 -16.09 -6.54 8.23
CA SER A 269 -16.82 -7.12 9.35
C SER A 269 -15.91 -8.05 10.14
N ALA A 270 -16.08 -8.10 11.45
CA ALA A 270 -15.36 -9.04 12.31
C ALA A 270 -15.65 -10.49 11.91
N VAL A 271 -14.62 -11.33 11.97
CA VAL A 271 -14.73 -12.78 11.70
C VAL A 271 -14.48 -13.57 12.98
N THR A 272 -15.40 -14.46 13.31
CA THR A 272 -15.22 -15.43 14.41
C THR A 272 -14.43 -16.63 13.88
N LEU A 273 -13.25 -16.85 14.44
CA LEU A 273 -12.41 -17.98 14.09
C LEU A 273 -12.92 -19.27 14.72
N THR A 274 -13.04 -20.33 13.93
CA THR A 274 -13.35 -21.68 14.42
C THR A 274 -12.10 -22.53 14.40
N ALA A 275 -11.91 -23.34 15.44
CA ALA A 275 -10.84 -24.33 15.48
C ALA A 275 -10.88 -25.17 14.21
N ALA A 276 -9.70 -25.57 13.73
CA ALA A 276 -9.59 -26.43 12.57
C ALA A 276 -10.05 -25.84 11.22
N GLN A 277 -10.33 -24.55 11.12
CA GLN A 277 -10.68 -23.87 9.86
C GLN A 277 -9.55 -22.97 9.35
N MET A 278 -9.46 -22.79 8.03
CA MET A 278 -8.57 -21.82 7.38
C MET A 278 -9.36 -20.66 6.81
N TYR A 279 -8.85 -19.47 7.01
CA TYR A 279 -9.36 -18.22 6.47
C TYR A 279 -8.32 -17.65 5.53
N THR A 280 -8.68 -17.49 4.26
CA THR A 280 -7.78 -16.96 3.22
C THR A 280 -8.24 -15.58 2.81
N TYR A 281 -7.32 -14.62 2.88
CA TYR A 281 -7.53 -13.23 2.48
C TYR A 281 -6.61 -12.88 1.33
N GLU A 282 -7.15 -12.14 0.35
CA GLU A 282 -6.36 -11.47 -0.66
C GLU A 282 -6.32 -9.98 -0.32
N VAL A 283 -5.12 -9.41 -0.21
CA VAL A 283 -4.92 -8.00 0.10
C VAL A 283 -4.23 -7.32 -1.07
N THR A 284 -4.94 -6.42 -1.74
CA THR A 284 -4.42 -5.63 -2.86
C THR A 284 -3.75 -4.35 -2.35
N VAL A 285 -2.45 -4.18 -2.64
CA VAL A 285 -1.70 -2.96 -2.30
C VAL A 285 -1.77 -1.97 -3.46
N ASN A 286 -2.30 -0.79 -3.20
CA ASN A 286 -2.44 0.29 -4.17
C ASN A 286 -1.44 1.42 -3.88
N GLN A 287 -1.16 2.23 -4.90
CA GLN A 287 -0.41 3.47 -4.72
C GLN A 287 -1.22 4.43 -3.84
N ALA A 288 -0.57 5.03 -2.83
CA ALA A 288 -1.22 6.07 -2.02
C ALA A 288 -1.65 7.24 -2.92
N GLY A 289 -2.89 7.71 -2.71
CA GLY A 289 -3.39 8.92 -3.36
C GLY A 289 -2.60 10.17 -2.94
N PRO A 290 -2.77 11.29 -3.67
CA PRO A 290 -2.13 12.55 -3.29
C PRO A 290 -2.63 13.04 -1.94
N THR A 291 -1.73 13.65 -1.17
CA THR A 291 -2.07 14.34 0.09
C THR A 291 -2.90 15.58 -0.20
N VAL A 292 -4.10 15.68 0.37
CA VAL A 292 -4.96 16.85 0.21
C VAL A 292 -4.46 17.99 1.10
N ILE A 293 -4.31 19.18 0.52
CA ILE A 293 -3.94 20.42 1.23
C ILE A 293 -5.01 21.50 1.03
N THR A 294 -5.04 22.48 1.94
CA THR A 294 -6.15 23.45 2.08
C THR A 294 -5.72 24.93 2.08
N GLY A 295 -4.43 25.23 1.91
CA GLY A 295 -3.88 26.59 1.98
C GLY A 295 -3.18 26.89 3.31
N GLY A 296 -2.17 27.77 3.27
CA GLY A 296 -1.36 28.19 4.42
C GLY A 296 -0.17 27.27 4.75
N GLN A 297 -0.08 26.08 4.15
CA GLN A 297 1.01 25.15 4.42
C GLN A 297 2.34 25.56 3.78
N THR A 298 3.45 25.22 4.44
CA THR A 298 4.77 25.09 3.83
C THR A 298 5.07 23.61 3.60
N ILE A 299 5.34 23.24 2.35
CA ILE A 299 5.62 21.87 1.93
C ILE A 299 7.12 21.73 1.68
N THR A 300 7.77 20.91 2.50
CA THR A 300 9.20 20.59 2.39
C THR A 300 9.46 19.15 1.96
N GLU A 301 8.50 18.26 2.23
CA GLU A 301 8.64 16.84 1.94
C GLU A 301 8.32 16.53 0.47
N SER A 302 9.08 15.62 -0.12
CA SER A 302 8.76 15.09 -1.45
C SER A 302 7.43 14.35 -1.43
N GLY A 303 6.62 14.48 -2.49
CA GLY A 303 5.34 13.79 -2.54
C GLY A 303 4.38 14.33 -3.58
N ASN A 304 3.23 13.66 -3.68
CA ASN A 304 2.10 14.11 -4.48
C ASN A 304 1.11 14.82 -3.57
N TYR A 305 0.78 16.06 -3.91
CA TYR A 305 -0.15 16.91 -3.19
C TYR A 305 -1.28 17.32 -4.13
N ILE A 306 -2.47 17.55 -3.58
CA ILE A 306 -3.60 18.04 -4.34
C ILE A 306 -4.35 19.12 -3.56
N ILE A 307 -4.73 20.17 -4.26
CA ILE A 307 -5.64 21.19 -3.76
C ILE A 307 -6.84 21.28 -4.70
N LYS A 308 -8.02 21.45 -4.11
CA LYS A 308 -9.30 21.52 -4.82
C LYS A 308 -10.15 22.68 -4.29
N GLY A 309 -10.98 23.24 -5.16
CA GLY A 309 -11.95 24.26 -4.77
C GLY A 309 -11.30 25.58 -4.37
N GLU A 310 -11.91 26.28 -3.42
CA GLU A 310 -11.45 27.61 -3.01
C GLU A 310 -10.41 27.55 -1.88
N PHE A 311 -9.38 28.40 -1.96
CA PHE A 311 -8.50 28.64 -0.82
C PHE A 311 -8.13 30.12 -0.68
N THR A 312 -7.95 30.55 0.57
CA THR A 312 -7.77 31.97 0.95
C THR A 312 -6.36 32.29 1.46
N GLN A 313 -5.54 31.27 1.71
CA GLN A 313 -4.17 31.41 2.18
C GLN A 313 -3.21 30.70 1.21
N GLY A 314 -2.21 31.46 0.72
CA GLY A 314 -1.15 30.93 -0.13
C GLY A 314 -0.43 29.71 0.43
N ILE A 315 0.18 28.92 -0.43
CA ILE A 315 1.05 27.80 -0.04
C ILE A 315 2.51 28.10 -0.40
N THR A 316 3.43 27.54 0.38
CA THR A 316 4.87 27.65 0.11
C THR A 316 5.45 26.28 -0.22
N LEU A 317 6.18 26.17 -1.32
CA LEU A 317 6.90 24.98 -1.76
C LEU A 317 8.40 25.21 -1.55
N ASN A 318 9.07 24.30 -0.85
CA ASN A 318 10.47 24.44 -0.48
C ASN A 318 11.17 23.07 -0.47
N GLY A 319 11.47 22.55 -1.66
CA GLY A 319 12.13 21.26 -1.79
C GLY A 319 11.96 20.64 -3.18
N ASP A 320 12.70 19.55 -3.40
CA ASP A 320 12.66 18.80 -4.65
C ASP A 320 11.58 17.71 -4.64
N ASN A 321 11.22 17.25 -5.84
CA ASN A 321 10.27 16.15 -6.04
C ASN A 321 8.88 16.39 -5.42
N ILE A 322 8.47 17.65 -5.32
CA ILE A 322 7.11 18.06 -4.95
C ILE A 322 6.26 18.10 -6.22
N LYS A 323 5.17 17.33 -6.25
CA LYS A 323 4.18 17.34 -7.33
C LYS A 323 2.86 17.86 -6.79
N LEU A 324 2.50 19.09 -7.12
CA LEU A 324 1.25 19.71 -6.71
C LEU A 324 0.23 19.63 -7.86
N THR A 325 -0.93 19.05 -7.61
CA THR A 325 -2.07 19.11 -8.53
C THR A 325 -3.02 20.22 -8.10
N LEU A 326 -3.30 21.14 -9.02
CA LEU A 326 -4.41 22.10 -8.92
C LEU A 326 -5.59 21.52 -9.68
N ASP A 327 -6.68 21.20 -8.99
CA ASP A 327 -7.90 20.63 -9.57
C ASP A 327 -9.11 21.53 -9.29
N ASN A 328 -9.52 22.29 -10.30
CA ASN A 328 -10.63 23.25 -10.24
C ASN A 328 -10.53 24.24 -9.08
N VAL A 329 -9.38 24.90 -9.01
CA VAL A 329 -8.99 25.75 -7.88
C VAL A 329 -9.30 27.22 -8.14
N THR A 330 -9.86 27.91 -7.14
CA THR A 330 -9.95 29.37 -7.14
C THR A 330 -9.21 29.96 -5.94
N ALA A 331 -8.32 30.91 -6.18
CA ALA A 331 -7.56 31.59 -5.13
C ALA A 331 -7.75 33.11 -5.21
N ASN A 332 -8.03 33.73 -4.05
CA ASN A 332 -8.08 35.18 -3.87
C ASN A 332 -7.28 35.57 -2.63
N THR A 333 -5.96 35.64 -2.79
CA THR A 333 -4.96 35.82 -1.73
C THR A 333 -3.76 36.52 -2.32
N ASP A 334 -2.83 37.04 -1.50
CA ASP A 334 -1.67 37.78 -1.98
C ASP A 334 -0.85 36.90 -2.95
N THR A 335 -0.15 35.89 -2.46
CA THR A 335 0.62 34.97 -3.30
C THR A 335 0.05 33.55 -3.19
N PRO A 336 -0.80 33.10 -4.13
CA PRO A 336 -1.39 31.76 -4.12
C PRO A 336 -0.35 30.64 -3.99
N ILE A 337 0.76 30.75 -4.73
CA ILE A 337 1.86 29.79 -4.68
C ILE A 337 3.18 30.54 -4.59
N LYS A 338 3.95 30.25 -3.54
CA LYS A 338 5.34 30.71 -3.38
C LYS A 338 6.28 29.51 -3.47
N ILE A 339 7.38 29.64 -4.20
CA ILE A 339 8.43 28.63 -4.34
C ILE A 339 9.72 29.26 -3.82
N LEU A 340 10.32 28.63 -2.80
CA LEU A 340 11.59 29.09 -2.21
C LEU A 340 12.80 28.37 -2.78
N SER A 341 12.65 27.10 -3.18
CA SER A 341 13.74 26.30 -3.74
C SER A 341 13.19 25.08 -4.49
N GLY A 342 14.07 24.45 -5.27
CA GLY A 342 13.81 23.22 -5.99
C GLY A 342 13.11 23.44 -7.33
N THR A 343 12.59 22.35 -7.91
CA THR A 343 11.80 22.36 -9.15
C THR A 343 10.47 21.61 -8.97
N PRO A 344 9.51 22.15 -8.20
CA PRO A 344 8.19 21.56 -8.09
C PRO A 344 7.47 21.48 -9.45
N VAL A 345 6.72 20.39 -9.63
CA VAL A 345 5.79 20.24 -10.75
C VAL A 345 4.40 20.66 -10.31
N ILE A 346 3.83 21.65 -10.98
CA ILE A 346 2.45 22.10 -10.79
C ILE A 346 1.61 21.53 -11.94
N LYS A 347 0.85 20.47 -11.66
CA LYS A 347 -0.09 19.88 -12.62
C LYS A 347 -1.44 20.61 -12.56
N ILE A 348 -1.88 21.13 -13.69
CA ILE A 348 -3.16 21.81 -13.88
C ILE A 348 -4.20 20.82 -14.37
N THR A 349 -5.29 20.67 -13.62
CA THR A 349 -6.45 19.85 -13.98
C THR A 349 -7.71 20.71 -13.92
N GLY A 350 -8.56 20.62 -14.94
CA GLY A 350 -9.76 21.45 -15.03
C GLY A 350 -9.43 22.94 -15.20
N THR A 351 -10.32 23.80 -14.66
CA THR A 351 -10.19 25.26 -14.77
C THR A 351 -9.78 25.88 -13.44
N ASN A 352 -8.61 26.52 -13.41
CA ASN A 352 -8.04 27.12 -12.22
C ASN A 352 -7.92 28.64 -12.39
N LYS A 353 -8.19 29.41 -11.33
CA LYS A 353 -8.18 30.87 -11.36
C LYS A 353 -7.54 31.48 -10.11
N PHE A 354 -6.52 32.29 -10.31
CA PHE A 354 -5.85 33.07 -9.28
C PHE A 354 -6.11 34.55 -9.51
N THR A 355 -6.59 35.24 -8.48
CA THR A 355 -6.59 36.71 -8.40
C THR A 355 -5.73 37.10 -7.21
N THR A 356 -4.65 37.82 -7.47
CA THR A 356 -3.71 38.23 -6.42
C THR A 356 -4.05 39.59 -5.87
N LYS A 357 -3.41 39.98 -4.77
CA LYS A 357 -3.58 41.29 -4.15
C LYS A 357 -2.26 42.04 -4.09
N ASP A 358 -2.36 43.37 -4.02
CA ASP A 358 -1.25 44.29 -3.76
C ASP A 358 -0.03 44.11 -4.68
N GLY A 359 -0.25 43.73 -5.94
CA GLY A 359 0.83 43.55 -6.92
C GLY A 359 1.66 42.31 -6.72
N THR A 360 1.26 41.35 -5.90
CA THR A 360 2.06 40.14 -5.65
C THR A 360 1.82 39.05 -6.72
N PRO A 361 2.79 38.15 -7.00
CA PRO A 361 2.66 37.17 -8.08
C PRO A 361 1.62 36.08 -7.83
N GLY A 362 1.06 35.53 -8.91
CA GLY A 362 0.22 34.33 -8.83
C GLY A 362 1.05 33.10 -8.46
N ILE A 363 2.23 32.98 -9.09
CA ILE A 363 3.25 31.98 -8.78
C ILE A 363 4.58 32.70 -8.61
N HIS A 364 5.01 32.88 -7.36
CA HIS A 364 6.23 33.59 -7.00
C HIS A 364 7.40 32.60 -6.88
N LEU A 365 8.43 32.79 -7.71
CA LEU A 365 9.73 32.13 -7.61
C LEU A 365 10.67 33.08 -6.87
N ASP A 366 10.94 32.78 -5.59
CA ASP A 366 11.69 33.65 -4.68
C ASP A 366 13.18 33.25 -4.66
N GLY A 367 13.91 33.67 -5.69
CA GLY A 367 15.34 33.41 -5.82
C GLY A 367 15.72 32.56 -7.05
N SER A 368 17.02 32.51 -7.35
CA SER A 368 17.56 31.73 -8.48
C SER A 368 17.38 30.22 -8.34
N ASP A 369 17.23 29.73 -7.11
CA ASP A 369 17.06 28.31 -6.80
C ASP A 369 15.58 27.87 -6.85
N ALA A 370 14.65 28.83 -7.00
CA ALA A 370 13.23 28.57 -7.13
C ALA A 370 12.87 28.40 -8.62
N ASN A 371 12.64 27.17 -9.04
CA ASN A 371 12.25 26.80 -10.41
C ASN A 371 10.81 26.30 -10.43
N VAL A 372 10.18 26.22 -11.60
CA VAL A 372 8.85 25.62 -11.72
C VAL A 372 8.66 24.90 -13.06
N GLU A 373 8.00 23.74 -13.01
CA GLU A 373 7.41 23.09 -14.18
C GLU A 373 5.88 23.11 -14.04
N ILE A 374 5.21 23.87 -14.88
CA ILE A 374 3.75 23.92 -14.96
C ILE A 374 3.32 23.06 -16.14
N THR A 375 2.47 22.08 -15.89
CA THR A 375 2.03 21.14 -16.93
C THR A 375 0.55 20.78 -16.80
N GLY A 376 -0.02 20.18 -17.83
CA GLY A 376 -1.40 19.71 -17.83
C GLY A 376 -1.62 18.62 -18.86
N ASP A 377 -2.89 18.28 -19.09
CA ASP A 377 -3.30 17.20 -19.98
C ASP A 377 -3.67 17.72 -21.39
N GLY A 378 -3.39 18.99 -21.69
CA GLY A 378 -3.68 19.65 -22.96
C GLY A 378 -4.38 21.01 -22.80
N SER A 379 -4.27 21.89 -23.80
CA SER A 379 -4.87 23.24 -23.77
C SER A 379 -6.40 23.27 -23.71
N GLU A 380 -7.06 22.17 -24.11
CA GLU A 380 -8.51 22.04 -24.08
C GLU A 380 -9.05 21.54 -22.72
N SER A 381 -8.21 20.90 -21.91
CA SER A 381 -8.62 20.22 -20.66
C SER A 381 -8.01 20.83 -19.40
N SER A 382 -6.92 21.57 -19.53
CA SER A 382 -6.15 22.13 -18.42
C SER A 382 -5.94 23.62 -18.63
N SER A 383 -6.62 24.44 -17.83
CA SER A 383 -6.49 25.90 -17.90
C SER A 383 -6.15 26.56 -16.57
N LEU A 384 -5.25 27.54 -16.63
CA LEU A 384 -4.90 28.40 -15.50
C LEU A 384 -5.04 29.87 -15.91
N GLU A 385 -5.84 30.62 -15.15
CA GLU A 385 -5.96 32.08 -15.24
C GLU A 385 -5.26 32.70 -14.04
N ILE A 386 -4.34 33.63 -14.26
CA ILE A 386 -3.67 34.42 -13.23
C ILE A 386 -3.89 35.89 -13.55
N LYS A 387 -4.54 36.60 -12.63
CA LYS A 387 -4.67 38.05 -12.67
C LYS A 387 -3.93 38.64 -11.48
N VAL A 388 -2.84 39.37 -11.75
CA VAL A 388 -2.18 40.17 -10.73
C VAL A 388 -2.87 41.53 -10.62
N GLU A 389 -3.46 41.82 -9.46
CA GLU A 389 -4.00 43.15 -9.19
C GLU A 389 -2.85 44.14 -9.02
N GLY A 390 -3.04 45.40 -9.42
CA GLY A 390 -1.97 46.39 -9.31
C GLY A 390 -1.63 46.75 -7.86
N THR A 391 -0.66 47.65 -7.70
CA THR A 391 -0.17 48.13 -6.40
C THR A 391 0.18 49.62 -6.42
N ASN A 392 0.36 50.21 -5.24
CA ASN A 392 0.95 51.56 -5.07
C ASN A 392 2.32 51.50 -4.37
N ASN A 393 2.95 50.32 -4.35
CA ASN A 393 4.13 50.02 -3.54
C ASN A 393 5.46 50.05 -4.32
N GLY A 394 5.44 50.54 -5.56
CA GLY A 394 6.60 50.79 -6.43
C GLY A 394 7.08 49.60 -7.27
N PHE A 395 6.82 48.36 -6.85
CA PHE A 395 7.43 47.15 -7.46
C PHE A 395 6.42 46.01 -7.65
N PRO A 396 5.53 46.10 -8.65
CA PRO A 396 4.59 45.04 -8.97
C PRO A 396 5.31 43.77 -9.44
N GLY A 397 4.78 42.63 -9.04
CA GLY A 397 5.23 41.29 -9.38
C GLY A 397 4.83 40.85 -10.76
N SER A 398 5.51 39.81 -11.23
CA SER A 398 5.11 39.08 -12.42
C SER A 398 3.84 38.26 -12.17
N GLY A 399 3.18 37.81 -13.23
CA GLY A 399 2.14 36.79 -13.08
C GLY A 399 2.72 35.45 -12.61
N ILE A 400 3.80 35.03 -13.28
CA ILE A 400 4.63 33.88 -12.93
C ILE A 400 6.10 34.30 -12.99
N GLY A 401 6.82 34.16 -11.86
CA GLY A 401 8.24 34.45 -11.77
C GLY A 401 8.59 35.29 -10.54
N SER A 402 9.45 36.28 -10.69
CA SER A 402 10.05 37.00 -9.54
C SER A 402 9.21 38.19 -9.05
N PHE A 403 9.46 38.63 -7.81
CA PHE A 403 8.86 39.82 -7.19
C PHE A 403 9.82 40.49 -6.19
N GLY A 404 9.65 41.80 -5.97
CA GLY A 404 10.42 42.60 -5.01
C GLY A 404 11.51 43.48 -5.65
N SER A 405 12.19 44.27 -4.82
CA SER A 405 13.15 45.30 -5.29
C SER A 405 14.42 44.71 -5.93
N TYR A 406 14.90 43.57 -5.43
CA TYR A 406 16.04 42.84 -5.98
C TYR A 406 15.60 41.44 -6.36
N ASN A 407 14.81 41.36 -7.42
CA ASN A 407 14.08 40.14 -7.72
C ASN A 407 14.91 39.21 -8.62
N SER A 408 14.84 37.91 -8.32
CA SER A 408 15.41 36.85 -9.15
C SER A 408 14.49 35.65 -9.13
N CYS A 409 14.37 34.95 -10.26
CA CYS A 409 13.71 33.65 -10.36
C CYS A 409 14.63 32.62 -10.99
N GLY A 410 14.40 31.34 -10.69
CA GLY A 410 14.97 30.22 -11.42
C GLY A 410 14.30 30.00 -12.77
N ASN A 411 14.38 28.77 -13.28
CA ASN A 411 13.81 28.41 -14.58
C ASN A 411 12.28 28.28 -14.51
N ILE A 412 11.62 28.69 -15.60
CA ILE A 412 10.18 28.56 -15.77
C ILE A 412 9.93 27.67 -16.98
N LYS A 413 9.26 26.53 -16.77
CA LYS A 413 8.80 25.66 -17.85
C LYS A 413 7.27 25.55 -17.81
N ILE A 414 6.62 25.79 -18.94
CA ILE A 414 5.17 25.70 -19.12
C ILE A 414 4.89 24.72 -20.27
N SER A 415 4.01 23.75 -20.06
CA SER A 415 3.70 22.76 -21.10
C SER A 415 2.25 22.29 -21.08
N ASN A 416 1.69 21.99 -22.26
CA ASN A 416 0.40 21.31 -22.40
C ASN A 416 -0.77 21.94 -21.62
N ILE A 417 -0.84 23.28 -21.55
CA ILE A 417 -1.94 23.99 -20.90
C ILE A 417 -2.46 25.16 -21.73
N LYS A 418 -3.66 25.63 -21.40
CA LYS A 418 -4.11 26.98 -21.71
C LYS A 418 -3.78 27.90 -20.54
N LEU A 419 -2.91 28.87 -20.75
CA LEU A 419 -2.50 29.83 -19.73
C LEU A 419 -3.02 31.21 -20.09
N THR A 420 -3.74 31.86 -19.18
CA THR A 420 -4.05 33.30 -19.27
C THR A 420 -3.39 33.98 -18.08
N VAL A 421 -2.47 34.91 -18.33
CA VAL A 421 -1.65 35.49 -17.27
C VAL A 421 -1.47 36.98 -17.49
N GLN A 422 -1.64 37.76 -16.42
CA GLN A 422 -1.40 39.19 -16.40
C GLN A 422 -0.36 39.53 -15.34
N GLY A 423 0.65 40.31 -15.70
CA GLY A 423 1.59 40.91 -14.75
C GLY A 423 0.96 42.04 -13.94
N GLY A 424 1.56 42.37 -12.79
CA GLY A 424 1.12 43.49 -11.98
C GLY A 424 1.52 44.84 -12.58
N TYR A 425 0.85 45.89 -12.13
CA TYR A 425 1.14 47.28 -12.51
C TYR A 425 1.10 48.18 -11.29
N ASP A 426 1.92 49.23 -11.31
CA ASP A 426 1.95 50.27 -10.30
C ASP A 426 1.32 51.57 -10.80
N TRP A 427 0.27 52.04 -10.15
CA TRP A 427 -0.44 53.27 -10.56
C TRP A 427 0.32 54.56 -10.26
N SER A 428 1.37 54.50 -9.44
CA SER A 428 2.15 55.67 -8.99
C SER A 428 3.43 55.89 -9.79
N TYR A 429 4.06 54.82 -10.30
CA TYR A 429 5.39 54.88 -10.93
C TYR A 429 5.45 54.38 -12.37
N ASP A 430 4.30 54.04 -12.97
CA ASP A 430 4.20 53.43 -14.30
C ASP A 430 5.07 52.16 -14.49
N ALA A 431 5.37 51.49 -13.38
CA ALA A 431 6.15 50.25 -13.36
C ALA A 431 5.24 49.04 -13.56
N SER A 432 5.74 48.01 -14.22
CA SER A 432 4.98 46.77 -14.49
C SER A 432 5.86 45.53 -14.34
N GLY A 433 5.27 44.45 -13.83
CA GLY A 433 5.86 43.12 -13.90
C GLY A 433 5.52 42.45 -15.23
N ALA A 434 6.39 41.56 -15.70
CA ALA A 434 6.07 40.74 -16.86
C ALA A 434 4.91 39.79 -16.56
N ALA A 435 4.18 39.34 -17.58
CA ALA A 435 3.20 38.27 -17.35
C ALA A 435 3.93 36.97 -16.94
N ILE A 436 5.01 36.65 -17.66
CA ILE A 436 5.91 35.52 -17.36
C ILE A 436 7.34 36.04 -17.36
N GLY A 437 8.05 35.89 -16.23
CA GLY A 437 9.46 36.31 -16.09
C GLY A 437 9.67 37.21 -14.88
N THR A 438 10.29 38.38 -15.05
CA THR A 438 10.67 39.19 -13.89
C THR A 438 9.58 40.17 -13.47
N GLY A 439 9.46 40.41 -12.17
CA GLY A 439 8.72 41.56 -11.63
C GLY A 439 9.42 42.89 -11.94
N ALA A 440 8.73 44.00 -11.62
CA ALA A 440 9.35 45.31 -11.58
C ALA A 440 10.32 45.42 -10.40
N GLY A 441 11.42 46.15 -10.57
CA GLY A 441 12.42 46.25 -9.52
C GLY A 441 13.62 47.13 -9.86
N TRP A 442 14.55 47.20 -8.92
CA TRP A 442 15.87 47.77 -9.18
C TRP A 442 16.74 46.82 -10.00
N SER A 443 16.60 45.51 -9.78
CA SER A 443 17.15 44.45 -10.64
C SER A 443 16.10 43.38 -10.87
N GLY A 444 16.20 42.70 -12.02
CA GLY A 444 15.37 41.56 -12.34
C GLY A 444 16.12 40.57 -13.20
N SER A 445 16.35 39.37 -12.66
CA SER A 445 16.91 38.24 -13.41
C SER A 445 15.95 37.06 -13.35
N CYS A 446 15.98 36.21 -14.37
CA CYS A 446 15.29 34.93 -14.32
C CYS A 446 16.17 33.84 -14.93
N GLY A 447 15.89 32.59 -14.60
CA GLY A 447 16.38 31.46 -15.36
C GLY A 447 15.83 31.45 -16.79
N SER A 448 16.04 30.34 -17.50
CA SER A 448 15.47 30.18 -18.83
C SER A 448 13.96 30.03 -18.76
N ILE A 449 13.26 30.61 -19.74
CA ILE A 449 11.81 30.50 -19.89
C ILE A 449 11.52 29.57 -21.06
N THR A 450 10.78 28.50 -20.82
CA THR A 450 10.43 27.49 -21.82
C THR A 450 8.92 27.30 -21.89
N ILE A 451 8.33 27.41 -23.07
CA ILE A 451 6.89 27.22 -23.30
C ILE A 451 6.71 26.20 -24.43
N GLU A 452 6.01 25.11 -24.14
CA GLU A 452 5.84 23.98 -25.05
C GLU A 452 4.38 23.59 -25.21
N LYS A 453 3.92 23.36 -26.44
CA LYS A 453 2.59 22.76 -26.72
C LYS A 453 1.44 23.42 -25.95
N SER A 454 1.50 24.74 -25.80
CA SER A 454 0.57 25.50 -24.95
C SER A 454 -0.12 26.61 -25.74
N VAL A 455 -1.29 27.02 -25.27
CA VAL A 455 -1.96 28.24 -25.73
C VAL A 455 -1.83 29.28 -24.63
N VAL A 456 -1.08 30.36 -24.88
CA VAL A 456 -0.73 31.35 -23.86
C VAL A 456 -1.30 32.71 -24.24
N PHE A 457 -2.10 33.28 -23.35
CA PHE A 457 -2.56 34.66 -23.36
C PHE A 457 -1.78 35.42 -22.28
N ALA A 458 -0.78 36.19 -22.67
CA ALA A 458 0.08 36.92 -21.73
C ALA A 458 -0.11 38.43 -21.91
N THR A 459 -0.49 39.10 -20.84
CA THR A 459 -0.72 40.53 -20.81
C THR A 459 0.28 41.22 -19.89
N ALA A 460 1.05 42.13 -20.45
CA ALA A 460 1.86 43.07 -19.69
C ALA A 460 1.33 44.49 -19.88
N LEU A 461 1.41 45.27 -18.82
CA LEU A 461 0.99 46.67 -18.80
C LEU A 461 2.21 47.59 -19.04
N THR A 462 1.91 48.88 -19.23
CA THR A 462 2.74 50.07 -19.52
C THR A 462 4.24 49.94 -19.88
N SER A 463 5.01 49.15 -19.14
CA SER A 463 6.49 49.19 -19.17
C SER A 463 7.15 47.81 -19.11
N ALA A 464 6.40 46.71 -19.22
CA ALA A 464 6.94 45.35 -19.11
C ALA A 464 6.79 44.55 -20.39
N ALA A 465 7.66 43.55 -20.57
CA ALA A 465 7.44 42.55 -21.61
C ALA A 465 6.32 41.58 -21.20
N ALA A 466 5.57 41.06 -22.17
CA ALA A 466 4.60 39.99 -21.86
C ALA A 466 5.34 38.73 -21.38
N ILE A 467 6.44 38.37 -22.05
CA ILE A 467 7.34 37.28 -21.65
C ILE A 467 8.77 37.82 -21.60
N GLY A 468 9.39 37.79 -20.42
CA GLY A 468 10.77 38.24 -20.21
C GLY A 468 10.89 39.21 -19.03
N PHE A 469 11.46 40.39 -19.28
CA PHE A 469 11.72 41.36 -18.21
C PHE A 469 10.50 42.24 -17.91
N GLY A 470 10.22 42.42 -16.62
CA GLY A 470 9.48 43.57 -16.11
C GLY A 470 10.29 44.86 -16.21
N SER A 471 9.69 45.97 -15.81
CA SER A 471 10.35 47.28 -15.81
C SER A 471 11.49 47.32 -14.78
N ASN A 472 12.68 47.72 -15.23
CA ASN A 472 13.89 47.76 -14.39
C ASN A 472 14.41 49.19 -14.21
N ASP A 473 14.84 49.53 -12.99
CA ASP A 473 15.31 50.87 -12.65
C ASP A 473 16.84 51.01 -12.67
N SER A 474 17.62 50.24 -11.88
CA SER A 474 18.97 50.69 -11.50
C SER A 474 20.13 49.68 -11.44
N ARG A 475 19.90 48.37 -11.56
CA ARG A 475 20.96 47.34 -11.41
C ARG A 475 20.96 46.23 -12.47
N GLY A 476 20.04 46.28 -13.43
CA GLY A 476 20.06 45.38 -14.58
C GLY A 476 19.62 43.96 -14.26
N GLY A 477 20.01 43.02 -15.11
CA GLY A 477 19.72 41.59 -14.92
C GLY A 477 19.85 40.76 -16.19
N SER A 478 19.65 39.45 -16.06
CA SER A 478 19.81 38.51 -17.17
C SER A 478 18.69 37.48 -17.26
N ILE A 479 18.38 37.10 -18.50
CA ILE A 479 17.57 35.92 -18.83
C ILE A 479 18.38 35.11 -19.84
N PRO A 480 18.85 33.90 -19.48
CA PRO A 480 19.75 33.12 -20.34
C PRO A 480 19.15 32.69 -21.67
N SER A 481 17.85 32.41 -21.74
CA SER A 481 17.17 32.08 -22.99
C SER A 481 15.65 32.12 -22.84
N ILE A 482 14.97 32.31 -23.98
CA ILE A 482 13.52 32.09 -24.08
C ILE A 482 13.27 31.12 -25.24
N THR A 483 12.66 29.98 -24.94
CA THR A 483 12.37 28.92 -25.93
C THR A 483 10.87 28.68 -26.02
N ILE A 484 10.33 28.78 -27.23
CA ILE A 484 8.92 28.53 -27.54
C ILE A 484 8.84 27.40 -28.56
N THR A 485 8.17 26.31 -28.23
CA THR A 485 8.04 25.14 -29.10
C THR A 485 6.56 24.77 -29.26
N ASP A 486 6.08 24.72 -30.50
CA ASP A 486 4.73 24.27 -30.87
C ASP A 486 3.62 24.92 -30.04
N SER A 487 3.79 26.19 -29.69
CA SER A 487 2.89 26.93 -28.80
C SER A 487 2.24 28.09 -29.52
N GLN A 488 0.99 28.35 -29.19
CA GLN A 488 0.25 29.52 -29.66
C GLN A 488 0.33 30.65 -28.62
N LEU A 489 1.07 31.70 -28.93
CA LEU A 489 1.12 32.92 -28.13
C LEU A 489 0.09 33.96 -28.61
N ASN A 490 -0.57 34.60 -27.66
CA ASN A 490 -1.43 35.77 -27.80
C ASN A 490 -0.96 36.81 -26.77
N LEU A 491 -0.13 37.74 -27.20
CA LEU A 491 0.56 38.70 -26.35
C LEU A 491 -0.09 40.08 -26.48
N THR A 492 -0.35 40.71 -25.35
CA THR A 492 -0.79 42.10 -25.28
C THR A 492 0.19 42.89 -24.42
N VAL A 493 0.72 43.98 -24.97
CA VAL A 493 1.59 44.93 -24.26
C VAL A 493 1.05 46.34 -24.51
N THR A 494 0.62 47.03 -23.45
CA THR A 494 -0.01 48.35 -23.55
C THR A 494 0.97 49.52 -23.45
N GLY A 495 2.26 49.30 -23.69
CA GLY A 495 3.26 50.35 -23.67
C GLY A 495 4.62 49.90 -24.20
N GLU A 496 5.71 50.32 -23.57
CA GLU A 496 7.05 50.33 -24.21
C GLU A 496 7.80 48.99 -24.17
N GLY A 497 7.23 47.96 -23.55
CA GLY A 497 7.82 46.62 -23.50
C GLY A 497 7.72 45.86 -24.83
N ALA A 498 8.59 44.87 -25.00
CA ALA A 498 8.47 43.91 -26.11
C ALA A 498 7.40 42.84 -25.83
N GLY A 499 6.87 42.20 -26.87
CA GLY A 499 6.07 40.98 -26.68
C GLY A 499 6.88 39.90 -25.95
N ILE A 500 8.04 39.56 -26.51
CA ILE A 500 9.04 38.67 -25.93
C ILE A 500 10.36 39.43 -25.81
N GLY A 501 10.88 39.60 -24.60
CA GLY A 501 12.18 40.20 -24.38
C GLY A 501 12.17 41.21 -23.24
N PHE A 502 12.50 42.47 -23.54
CA PHE A 502 12.74 43.46 -22.49
C PHE A 502 11.53 44.35 -22.19
N GLY A 503 11.35 44.65 -20.91
CA GLY A 503 10.61 45.81 -20.44
C GLY A 503 11.46 47.09 -20.48
N LEU A 504 10.85 48.19 -20.07
CA LEU A 504 11.48 49.50 -19.96
C LEU A 504 12.65 49.47 -18.96
N ASN A 505 13.67 50.27 -19.25
CA ASN A 505 14.90 50.35 -18.47
C ASN A 505 15.17 51.80 -18.06
N TYR A 506 14.64 52.25 -16.92
CA TYR A 506 14.53 53.67 -16.56
C TYR A 506 15.88 54.40 -16.48
N ARG A 507 16.92 53.78 -15.92
CA ARG A 507 18.26 54.38 -15.86
C ARG A 507 19.21 53.78 -16.87
N ASN A 508 18.68 53.09 -17.88
CA ASN A 508 19.45 52.52 -18.97
C ASN A 508 20.63 51.69 -18.43
N VAL A 509 20.34 50.72 -17.56
CA VAL A 509 21.34 49.82 -16.95
C VAL A 509 21.54 48.54 -17.75
N ALA A 510 22.67 47.87 -17.58
CA ALA A 510 23.00 46.70 -18.40
C ALA A 510 22.00 45.54 -18.17
N GLN A 511 21.29 45.13 -19.22
CA GLN A 511 20.45 43.93 -19.19
C GLN A 511 20.80 43.01 -20.36
N THR A 512 20.81 41.70 -20.11
CA THR A 512 21.18 40.71 -21.13
C THR A 512 20.08 39.67 -21.34
N LEU A 513 19.73 39.42 -22.60
CA LEU A 513 18.83 38.35 -22.99
C LEU A 513 19.59 37.42 -23.94
N GLY A 514 19.72 36.15 -23.59
CA GLY A 514 20.29 35.19 -24.52
C GLY A 514 19.36 34.91 -25.71
N PRO A 515 19.53 33.79 -26.42
CA PRO A 515 18.83 33.58 -27.67
C PRO A 515 17.32 33.36 -27.44
N VAL A 516 16.50 33.96 -28.30
CA VAL A 516 15.08 33.63 -28.42
C VAL A 516 14.92 32.60 -29.53
N LYS A 517 14.43 31.41 -29.18
CA LYS A 517 14.26 30.28 -30.11
C LYS A 517 12.79 29.94 -30.23
N ILE A 518 12.24 30.08 -31.43
CA ILE A 518 10.85 29.74 -31.71
C ILE A 518 10.84 28.60 -32.73
N THR A 519 10.16 27.52 -32.38
CA THR A 519 9.93 26.38 -33.27
C THR A 519 8.44 26.14 -33.36
N SER A 520 7.90 26.08 -34.58
CA SER A 520 6.51 25.74 -34.84
C SER A 520 6.42 24.77 -36.00
N SER A 521 5.89 23.58 -35.73
CA SER A 521 5.57 22.56 -36.73
C SER A 521 4.27 22.83 -37.48
N ASN A 522 3.38 23.64 -36.90
CA ASN A 522 2.00 23.82 -37.38
C ASN A 522 1.73 25.19 -38.00
N GLU A 523 2.64 26.15 -37.84
CA GLU A 523 2.44 27.53 -38.31
C GLU A 523 3.70 28.08 -38.98
N ASN A 524 3.51 28.92 -39.99
CA ASN A 524 4.59 29.71 -40.57
C ASN A 524 4.83 31.01 -39.77
N GLU A 525 5.93 31.69 -40.06
CA GLU A 525 6.36 32.94 -39.41
C GLU A 525 5.25 34.01 -39.41
N SER A 526 4.58 34.23 -40.54
CA SER A 526 3.53 35.25 -40.67
C SER A 526 2.29 34.96 -39.83
N THR A 527 1.96 33.68 -39.65
CA THR A 527 0.83 33.23 -38.83
C THR A 527 1.16 33.31 -37.35
N PHE A 528 2.39 32.92 -36.97
CA PHE A 528 2.85 33.01 -35.59
C PHE A 528 2.88 34.47 -35.12
N PHE A 529 3.46 35.38 -35.90
CA PHE A 529 3.61 36.79 -35.58
C PHE A 529 2.48 37.68 -36.11
N ALA A 530 1.30 37.11 -36.34
CA ALA A 530 0.15 37.86 -36.83
C ALA A 530 -0.28 38.97 -35.86
N LYS A 531 -0.84 40.06 -36.38
CA LYS A 531 -1.13 41.29 -35.61
C LYS A 531 -2.16 41.05 -34.50
N GLU A 532 -3.13 40.20 -34.75
CA GLU A 532 -4.16 39.80 -33.79
C GLU A 532 -3.60 38.97 -32.63
N ARG A 533 -2.41 38.38 -32.79
CA ARG A 533 -1.72 37.58 -31.76
C ARG A 533 -0.65 38.37 -31.03
N PHE A 534 -0.06 39.37 -31.67
CA PHE A 534 0.93 40.26 -31.07
C PHE A 534 0.41 41.68 -31.08
N ASN A 535 -0.43 42.00 -30.10
CA ASN A 535 -0.91 43.35 -29.86
C ASN A 535 0.12 44.13 -29.04
N VAL A 536 1.19 44.53 -29.72
CA VAL A 536 2.33 45.26 -29.13
C VAL A 536 2.65 46.48 -30.00
N GLU A 537 2.89 47.63 -29.37
CA GLU A 537 3.30 48.84 -30.10
C GLU A 537 4.78 48.83 -30.46
N GLY A 538 5.60 48.22 -29.59
CA GLY A 538 7.04 48.07 -29.74
C GLY A 538 7.45 46.90 -30.64
N TYR A 539 8.46 46.14 -30.20
CA TYR A 539 8.92 44.96 -30.90
C TYR A 539 8.13 43.72 -30.45
N LYS A 540 7.77 42.85 -31.40
CA LYS A 540 7.23 41.53 -31.08
C LYS A 540 8.24 40.69 -30.32
N VAL A 541 9.51 40.78 -30.72
CA VAL A 541 10.64 40.17 -30.03
C VAL A 541 11.82 41.13 -30.01
N GLY A 542 12.43 41.36 -28.85
CA GLY A 542 13.65 42.16 -28.74
C GLY A 542 13.62 43.16 -27.59
N LYS A 543 14.26 44.30 -27.81
CA LYS A 543 14.41 45.38 -26.84
C LYS A 543 13.08 46.09 -26.55
N SER A 544 13.06 46.87 -25.47
CA SER A 544 12.00 47.85 -25.26
C SER A 544 12.04 48.96 -26.31
N SER A 545 10.96 49.69 -26.50
CA SER A 545 10.88 50.79 -27.48
C SER A 545 11.52 52.10 -26.99
N ASN A 546 11.92 52.18 -25.71
CA ASN A 546 12.54 53.35 -25.10
C ASN A 546 13.63 52.97 -24.08
N ASN A 547 14.61 53.84 -23.86
CA ASN A 547 15.73 53.65 -22.91
C ASN A 547 16.50 52.31 -23.02
N TYR A 548 16.65 51.78 -24.24
CA TYR A 548 17.17 50.43 -24.50
C TYR A 548 18.67 50.35 -24.87
N SER A 549 19.43 51.45 -24.77
CA SER A 549 20.82 51.48 -25.28
C SER A 549 21.76 50.51 -24.55
N ASN A 550 21.47 50.18 -23.29
CA ASN A 550 22.20 49.17 -22.50
C ASN A 550 21.48 47.81 -22.39
N GLN A 551 20.50 47.55 -23.26
CA GLN A 551 19.91 46.23 -23.45
C GLN A 551 20.67 45.50 -24.57
N SER A 552 21.28 44.36 -24.24
CA SER A 552 21.96 43.48 -25.21
C SER A 552 21.23 42.14 -25.32
N TRP A 553 21.14 41.62 -26.54
CA TRP A 553 20.47 40.35 -26.80
C TRP A 553 21.11 39.60 -27.95
N GLU A 554 20.84 38.31 -28.06
CA GLU A 554 21.45 37.45 -29.09
C GLU A 554 20.63 37.30 -30.38
N GLY A 555 19.43 37.89 -30.43
CA GLY A 555 18.55 37.79 -31.58
C GLY A 555 17.46 36.73 -31.43
N VAL A 556 16.69 36.53 -32.50
CA VAL A 556 15.59 35.58 -32.57
C VAL A 556 15.69 34.68 -33.80
N THR A 557 15.42 33.39 -33.59
CA THR A 557 15.31 32.38 -34.64
C THR A 557 13.89 31.82 -34.69
N PHE A 558 13.41 31.56 -35.90
CA PHE A 558 12.16 30.86 -36.17
C PHE A 558 12.43 29.65 -37.05
N ASN A 559 12.12 28.44 -36.56
CA ASN A 559 12.42 27.17 -37.24
C ASN A 559 13.87 27.07 -37.72
N GLY A 560 14.81 27.50 -36.88
CA GLY A 560 16.25 27.48 -37.15
C GLY A 560 16.76 28.61 -38.07
N LYS A 561 15.87 29.42 -38.66
CA LYS A 561 16.24 30.59 -39.46
C LYS A 561 16.35 31.83 -38.58
N THR A 562 17.46 32.55 -38.65
CA THR A 562 17.59 33.87 -38.02
C THR A 562 16.63 34.86 -38.66
N LEU A 563 15.73 35.44 -37.86
CA LEU A 563 14.89 36.56 -38.32
C LEU A 563 15.63 37.87 -38.13
N VAL A 564 16.24 38.03 -36.95
CA VAL A 564 16.96 39.23 -36.52
C VAL A 564 18.08 38.81 -35.58
N ASP A 565 19.27 39.40 -35.71
CA ASP A 565 20.41 39.16 -34.82
C ASP A 565 20.50 40.20 -33.69
N GLY A 566 21.45 39.99 -32.77
CA GLY A 566 21.67 40.87 -31.61
C GLY A 566 22.11 42.30 -31.93
N SER A 567 22.47 42.61 -33.17
CA SER A 567 22.83 43.97 -33.59
C SER A 567 21.62 44.87 -33.85
N SER A 568 20.44 44.28 -34.08
CA SER A 568 19.18 45.00 -34.24
C SER A 568 18.52 45.30 -32.89
N ASN A 569 17.53 46.19 -32.90
CA ASN A 569 16.70 46.47 -31.73
C ASN A 569 15.59 45.42 -31.52
N GLY A 570 15.16 44.73 -32.57
CA GLY A 570 14.10 43.72 -32.47
C GLY A 570 13.43 43.36 -33.79
N TYR A 571 12.50 42.42 -33.73
CA TYR A 571 11.61 41.99 -34.80
C TYR A 571 10.21 42.60 -34.61
N LYS A 572 9.60 43.11 -35.68
CA LYS A 572 8.33 43.88 -35.66
C LYS A 572 7.12 43.13 -36.17
#